data_AF-A0A1Q3CLV3-F1
#
_entry.id   AF-A0A1Q3CLV3-F1
#
_cell.length_a   1.000
_cell.length_b   1.000
_cell.length_c   1.000
_cell.angle_alpha   90.00
_cell.angle_beta   90.00
_cell.angle_gamma   90.00
#
_symmetry.space_group_name_H-M   'P 1'
#
loop_
_entity.id
_entity.type
_entity.pdbx_description
1 polymer ?
#
loop_
_entity_poly.entity_id
_entity_poly.type
_entity_poly.pdbx_seq_one_letter_code
_entity_poly.pdbx_strand_id
1 'polypeptide(L)'
;SNLWKEQPWCLQWLDSKESNIVVYVNFGSLPVLTSQQLVEYARELANSKQTFLWVIEHDLVIGELATLPLEFLNNTKERGQIASWSPQEKVLSHPSIGAFLTHTGWNPTMESLPGRVPIGIFFLLRSYKQIVGFVEPNWG
;
A
#
# COMPACT_ATOMS: atom_id res chain seq x y z
N SER A 1 -2.56 -1.22 26.57
CA SER A 1 -1.78 -2.33 26.00
C SER A 1 -2.55 -2.91 24.83
N ASN A 2 -2.35 -2.39 23.62
CA ASN A 2 -3.01 -2.92 22.43
C ASN A 2 -2.22 -4.10 21.88
N LEU A 3 -2.72 -5.30 22.19
CA LEU A 3 -2.23 -6.61 21.76
C LEU A 3 -2.68 -6.92 20.32
N TRP A 4 -2.40 -6.03 19.37
CA TRP A 4 -2.42 -6.44 17.96
C TRP A 4 -1.11 -7.21 17.76
N LYS A 5 -1.17 -8.55 17.84
CA LYS A 5 -0.03 -9.42 17.55
C LYS A 5 0.60 -8.93 16.25
N GLU A 6 1.87 -8.51 16.31
CA GLU A 6 2.65 -8.17 15.12
C GLU A 6 2.43 -9.30 14.10
N GLN A 7 1.80 -8.99 12.97
CA GLN A 7 1.55 -9.95 11.91
C GLN A 7 2.86 -10.08 11.12
N PRO A 8 3.72 -11.09 11.41
CA PRO A 8 5.08 -11.14 10.87
C PRO A 8 5.07 -11.47 9.37
N TRP A 9 3.93 -11.99 8.88
CA TRP A 9 3.80 -12.49 7.52
C TRP A 9 4.04 -11.38 6.49
N CYS A 10 3.72 -10.12 6.79
CA CYS A 10 3.93 -9.03 5.81
C CYS A 10 5.43 -8.84 5.53
N LEU A 11 6.26 -8.91 6.57
CA LEU A 11 7.72 -8.87 6.42
C LEU A 11 8.23 -10.13 5.72
N GLN A 12 7.74 -11.32 6.08
CA GLN A 12 8.11 -12.58 5.41
C GLN A 12 7.73 -12.60 3.91
N TRP A 13 6.59 -12.00 3.56
CA TRP A 13 6.19 -11.87 2.17
C TRP A 13 7.12 -10.92 1.43
N LEU A 14 7.55 -9.81 2.07
CA LEU A 14 8.52 -8.88 1.50
C LEU A 14 9.90 -9.50 1.33
N ASP A 15 10.34 -10.40 2.23
CA ASP A 15 11.60 -11.15 2.13
C ASP A 15 11.67 -12.01 0.85
N SER A 16 10.51 -12.40 0.29
CA SER A 16 10.41 -13.16 -0.96
C SER A 16 10.50 -12.31 -2.23
N LYS A 17 10.61 -10.99 -2.11
CA LYS A 17 10.57 -10.04 -3.22
C LYS A 17 11.96 -9.48 -3.52
N GLU A 18 12.21 -9.17 -4.79
CA GLU A 18 13.41 -8.45 -5.20
C GLU A 18 13.42 -7.02 -4.63
N SER A 19 14.58 -6.37 -4.65
CA SER A 19 14.72 -5.01 -4.15
C SER A 19 13.97 -4.00 -5.03
N ASN A 20 13.36 -3.00 -4.41
CA ASN A 20 12.63 -1.90 -5.07
C ASN A 20 11.46 -2.30 -5.99
N ILE A 21 10.84 -3.48 -5.86
CA ILE A 21 9.71 -3.88 -6.72
C ILE A 21 8.33 -3.71 -6.09
N VAL A 22 8.25 -3.46 -4.79
CA VAL A 22 6.99 -3.43 -4.04
C VAL A 22 6.55 -2.00 -3.82
N VAL A 23 5.33 -1.71 -4.24
CA VAL A 23 4.61 -0.49 -3.86
C VAL A 23 3.88 -0.74 -2.54
N TYR A 24 4.29 -0.04 -1.49
CA TYR A 24 3.56 -0.06 -0.22
C TYR A 24 2.41 0.95 -0.26
N VAL A 25 1.22 0.55 0.13
CA VAL A 25 0.02 1.39 0.16
C VAL A 25 -0.54 1.36 1.58
N ASN A 26 -0.56 2.51 2.24
CA ASN A 26 -1.18 2.65 3.56
C ASN A 26 -1.76 4.06 3.72
N PHE A 27 -3.07 4.12 3.96
CA PHE A 27 -3.79 5.38 4.12
C PHE A 27 -3.90 5.87 5.57
N GLY A 28 -3.42 5.08 6.54
CA GLY A 28 -3.54 5.39 7.96
C GLY A 28 -5.00 5.50 8.40
N SER A 29 -5.23 5.98 9.62
CA SER A 29 -6.52 5.90 10.31
C SER A 29 -7.52 7.05 10.01
N LEU A 30 -7.23 7.98 9.09
CA LEU A 30 -7.96 9.26 8.95
C LEU A 30 -7.95 9.74 7.49
N PRO A 31 -8.98 9.52 6.64
CA PRO A 31 -10.41 9.25 6.91
C PRO A 31 -10.93 7.93 6.31
N VAL A 32 -12.14 7.52 6.76
CA VAL A 32 -12.95 6.42 6.19
C VAL A 32 -13.04 6.59 4.67
N LEU A 33 -12.44 5.68 3.90
CA LEU A 33 -12.63 5.63 2.45
C LEU A 33 -14.06 5.17 2.17
N THR A 34 -14.74 5.85 1.25
CA THR A 34 -16.03 5.33 0.78
C THR A 34 -15.82 4.02 0.02
N SER A 35 -16.82 3.13 0.01
CA SER A 35 -16.75 1.88 -0.77
C SER A 35 -16.43 2.14 -2.26
N GLN A 36 -16.93 3.25 -2.81
CA GLN A 36 -16.63 3.66 -4.19
C GLN A 36 -15.15 4.02 -4.36
N GLN A 37 -14.57 4.81 -3.46
CA GLN A 37 -13.15 5.16 -3.51
C GLN A 37 -12.27 3.91 -3.37
N LEU A 38 -12.63 2.99 -2.48
CA LEU A 38 -11.90 1.73 -2.30
C LEU A 38 -11.89 0.88 -3.58
N VAL A 39 -13.03 0.78 -4.28
CA VAL A 39 -13.14 0.06 -5.56
C VAL A 39 -12.33 0.74 -6.66
N GLU A 40 -12.38 2.06 -6.75
CA GLU A 40 -11.57 2.82 -7.70
C GLU A 40 -10.07 2.58 -7.46
N TYR A 41 -9.63 2.59 -6.20
CA TYR A 41 -8.23 2.33 -5.84
C TYR A 41 -7.80 0.89 -6.17
N ALA A 42 -8.65 -0.08 -5.87
CA ALA A 42 -8.41 -1.47 -6.26
C ALA A 42 -8.22 -1.59 -7.77
N ARG A 43 -9.10 -0.97 -8.56
CA ARG A 43 -9.02 -0.98 -10.02
C ARG A 43 -7.72 -0.35 -10.53
N GLU A 44 -7.29 0.79 -9.98
CA GLU A 44 -6.04 1.43 -10.40
C GLU A 44 -4.81 0.57 -10.05
N LEU A 45 -4.77 -0.04 -8.86
CA LEU A 45 -3.71 -0.99 -8.48
C LEU A 45 -3.71 -2.24 -9.37
N ALA A 46 -4.87 -2.76 -9.74
CA ALA A 46 -4.97 -3.87 -10.70
C ALA A 46 -4.41 -3.48 -12.08
N ASN A 47 -4.69 -2.26 -12.54
CA ASN A 47 -4.24 -1.76 -13.84
C ASN A 47 -2.76 -1.40 -13.88
N SER A 48 -2.18 -0.99 -12.75
CA SER A 48 -0.76 -0.62 -12.66
C SER A 48 0.21 -1.76 -12.99
N LYS A 49 -0.24 -3.02 -12.88
CA LYS A 49 0.58 -4.25 -12.99
C LYS A 49 1.76 -4.35 -12.01
N GLN A 50 1.90 -3.40 -11.09
CA GLN A 50 2.96 -3.41 -10.08
C GLN A 50 2.71 -4.46 -9.00
N THR A 51 3.79 -4.89 -8.35
CA THR A 51 3.73 -5.68 -7.11
C THR A 51 3.41 -4.73 -5.96
N PHE A 52 2.48 -5.10 -5.07
CA PHE A 52 2.05 -4.19 -4.01
C PHE A 52 1.72 -4.89 -2.69
N LEU A 53 1.94 -4.17 -1.59
CA LEU A 53 1.43 -4.47 -0.26
C LEU A 53 0.46 -3.38 0.15
N TRP A 54 -0.83 -3.71 0.29
CA TRP A 54 -1.86 -2.75 0.66
C TRP A 54 -2.41 -3.04 2.06
N VAL A 55 -2.24 -2.09 2.96
CA VAL A 55 -2.80 -2.12 4.32
C VAL A 55 -4.17 -1.45 4.32
N ILE A 56 -5.20 -2.20 4.70
CA ILE A 56 -6.58 -1.73 4.84
C ILE A 56 -7.02 -2.04 6.28
N GLU A 57 -6.97 -1.02 7.15
CA GLU A 57 -7.42 -1.17 8.54
C GLU A 57 -8.93 -1.42 8.59
N HIS A 58 -9.36 -2.37 9.42
CA HIS A 58 -10.78 -2.76 9.55
C HIS A 58 -11.68 -1.58 9.95
N ASP A 59 -11.17 -0.60 10.69
CA ASP A 59 -11.91 0.56 11.18
C ASP A 59 -12.11 1.65 10.11
N LEU A 60 -11.35 1.61 9.00
CA LEU A 60 -11.53 2.51 7.86
C LEU A 60 -12.76 2.18 7.02
N VAL A 61 -13.40 1.04 7.29
CA VAL A 61 -14.60 0.58 6.57
C VAL A 61 -15.77 0.57 7.56
N ILE A 62 -16.18 1.76 8.02
CA ILE A 62 -17.41 1.89 8.80
C ILE A 62 -18.59 1.62 7.85
N GLY A 63 -19.13 0.40 7.91
CA GLY A 63 -20.45 0.08 7.34
C GLY A 63 -20.56 -1.24 6.57
N GLU A 64 -19.47 -1.78 5.99
CA GLU A 64 -19.55 -3.02 5.21
C GLU A 64 -18.24 -3.82 5.35
N LEU A 65 -18.29 -4.92 6.11
CA LEU A 65 -17.29 -5.99 6.09
C LEU A 65 -17.35 -6.73 4.73
N ALA A 66 -17.10 -6.05 3.62
CA ALA A 66 -17.07 -6.57 2.23
C ALA A 66 -16.95 -5.35 1.30
N THR A 67 -16.16 -5.28 0.24
CA THR A 67 -15.54 -6.33 -0.56
C THR A 67 -14.63 -5.60 -1.54
N LEU A 68 -13.32 -5.77 -1.45
CA LEU A 68 -12.52 -5.57 -2.66
C LEU A 68 -13.13 -6.45 -3.76
N PRO A 69 -13.30 -5.94 -4.99
CA PRO A 69 -13.93 -6.71 -6.05
C PRO A 69 -13.24 -8.08 -6.19
N LEU A 70 -14.00 -9.17 -6.30
CA LEU A 70 -13.41 -10.51 -6.47
C LEU A 70 -12.48 -10.56 -7.69
N GLU A 71 -12.84 -9.83 -8.75
CA GLU A 71 -12.00 -9.61 -9.92
C GLU A 71 -10.64 -9.00 -9.56
N PHE A 72 -10.61 -8.00 -8.67
CA PHE A 72 -9.35 -7.41 -8.20
C PHE A 72 -8.47 -8.46 -7.51
N LEU A 73 -9.05 -9.23 -6.58
CA LEU A 73 -8.32 -10.28 -5.86
C LEU A 73 -7.75 -11.33 -6.82
N ASN A 74 -8.56 -11.79 -7.78
CA ASN A 74 -8.13 -12.76 -8.77
C ASN A 74 -7.04 -12.22 -9.71
N ASN A 75 -7.17 -10.97 -10.17
CA ASN A 75 -6.24 -10.33 -11.08
C ASN A 75 -4.92 -9.90 -10.42
N THR A 76 -4.84 -9.93 -9.10
CA THR A 76 -3.68 -9.48 -8.33
C THR A 76 -3.05 -10.58 -7.48
N LYS A 77 -3.67 -11.76 -7.35
CA LYS A 77 -3.26 -12.86 -6.45
C LYS A 77 -1.76 -13.22 -6.47
N GLU A 78 -1.07 -13.05 -7.60
CA GLU A 78 0.34 -13.43 -7.76
C GLU A 78 1.34 -12.31 -7.40
N ARG A 79 0.86 -11.06 -7.31
CA ARG A 79 1.69 -9.84 -7.17
C ARG A 79 1.21 -8.88 -6.09
N GLY A 80 0.00 -9.05 -5.59
CA GLY A 80 -0.63 -8.20 -4.60
C GLY A 80 -0.82 -8.94 -3.29
N GLN A 81 -0.62 -8.23 -2.19
CA GLN A 81 -0.85 -8.74 -0.86
C GLN A 81 -1.61 -7.71 -0.04
N ILE A 82 -2.64 -8.16 0.69
CA ILE A 82 -3.50 -7.29 1.49
C ILE A 82 -3.30 -7.64 2.96
N ALA A 83 -3.10 -6.61 3.78
CA ALA A 83 -2.96 -6.73 5.22
C ALA A 83 -4.00 -5.86 5.94
N SER A 84 -4.45 -6.29 7.11
CA SER A 84 -5.24 -5.43 8.00
C SER A 84 -4.40 -4.51 8.86
N TRP A 85 -3.10 -4.80 8.98
CA TRP A 85 -2.14 -4.03 9.76
C TRP A 85 -0.70 -4.36 9.32
N SER A 86 0.24 -3.43 9.54
CA SER A 86 1.67 -3.68 9.32
C SER A 86 2.54 -2.82 10.24
N PRO A 87 3.77 -3.26 10.60
CA PRO A 87 4.74 -2.41 11.28
C PRO A 87 5.35 -1.43 10.26
N GLN A 88 4.65 -0.32 9.99
CA GLN A 88 4.95 0.61 8.89
C GLN A 88 6.44 1.00 8.80
N GLU A 89 7.09 1.33 9.92
CA GLU A 89 8.52 1.67 9.94
C GLU A 89 9.42 0.53 9.43
N LYS A 90 9.15 -0.71 9.86
CA LYS A 90 9.89 -1.89 9.41
C LYS A 90 9.62 -2.18 7.92
N VAL A 91 8.37 -2.03 7.49
CA VAL A 91 7.98 -2.22 6.08
C VAL A 91 8.70 -1.21 5.20
N LEU A 92 8.62 0.09 5.53
CA LEU A 92 9.25 1.16 4.74
C LEU A 92 10.78 1.09 4.73
N SER A 93 11.39 0.44 5.72
CA SER A 93 12.83 0.18 5.76
C SER A 93 13.23 -1.09 5.01
N HIS A 94 12.28 -1.88 4.52
CA HIS A 94 12.55 -3.13 3.83
C HIS A 94 13.07 -2.88 2.41
N PRO A 95 14.15 -3.55 1.96
CA PRO A 95 14.79 -3.28 0.67
C PRO A 95 13.90 -3.55 -0.55
N SER A 96 12.85 -4.37 -0.40
CA SER A 96 11.88 -4.61 -1.48
C SER A 96 10.92 -3.45 -1.73
N ILE A 97 10.79 -2.50 -0.79
CA ILE A 97 9.93 -1.34 -0.97
C ILE A 97 10.59 -0.35 -1.92
N GLY A 98 9.98 -0.17 -3.09
CA GLY A 98 10.40 0.80 -4.08
C GLY A 98 9.57 2.08 -4.09
N ALA A 99 8.39 2.10 -3.47
CA ALA A 99 7.56 3.30 -3.39
C ALA A 99 6.57 3.20 -2.22
N PHE A 100 6.20 4.36 -1.67
CA PHE A 100 5.15 4.46 -0.66
C PHE A 100 4.01 5.37 -1.15
N LEU A 101 2.79 4.85 -1.16
CA LEU A 101 1.56 5.58 -1.46
C LEU A 101 0.75 5.81 -0.18
N THR A 102 0.49 7.07 0.14
CA THR A 102 -0.25 7.49 1.34
C THR A 102 -1.29 8.57 1.04
N HIS A 103 -2.30 8.71 1.92
CA HIS A 103 -3.43 9.61 1.76
C HIS A 103 -3.06 11.06 2.11
N THR A 104 -2.44 11.28 3.26
CA THR A 104 -2.21 12.62 3.84
C THR A 104 -0.90 13.27 3.39
N GLY A 105 -0.13 12.60 2.53
CA GLY A 105 1.23 13.03 2.23
C GLY A 105 2.13 12.95 3.47
N TRP A 106 3.09 13.88 3.57
CA TRP A 106 4.19 13.84 4.54
C TRP A 106 3.74 13.58 6.01
N ASN A 107 3.98 12.37 6.56
CA ASN A 107 3.79 12.02 7.98
C ASN A 107 5.16 12.01 8.70
N PRO A 108 5.28 12.49 9.96
CA PRO A 108 6.54 12.46 10.75
C PRO A 108 7.32 11.15 10.74
N THR A 109 6.66 9.99 10.67
CA THR A 109 7.32 8.67 10.53
C THR A 109 8.16 8.55 9.25
N MET A 110 7.90 9.41 8.27
CA MET A 110 8.64 9.44 7.00
C MET A 110 9.92 10.27 7.08
N GLU A 111 10.06 11.15 8.07
CA GLU A 111 11.29 11.90 8.36
C GLU A 111 12.40 11.00 8.90
N SER A 112 12.02 9.86 9.50
CA SER A 112 12.95 8.83 9.99
C SER A 112 13.32 7.78 8.94
N LEU A 113 12.75 7.83 7.72
CA LEU A 113 13.10 6.86 6.69
C LEU A 113 14.47 7.19 6.11
N PRO A 114 15.33 6.17 5.90
CA PRO A 114 16.63 6.38 5.27
C PRO A 114 16.44 6.72 3.79
N GLY A 115 16.17 7.99 3.48
CA GLY A 115 16.43 8.73 2.23
C GLY A 115 16.13 8.12 0.85
N ARG A 116 15.46 6.98 0.74
CA ARG A 116 15.46 6.18 -0.51
C ARG A 116 14.10 5.75 -1.04
N VAL A 117 13.03 5.84 -0.25
CA VAL A 117 11.69 5.45 -0.73
C VAL A 117 10.96 6.69 -1.25
N PRO A 118 10.67 6.77 -2.56
CA PRO A 118 9.82 7.81 -3.12
C PRO A 118 8.43 7.76 -2.50
N ILE A 119 7.96 8.92 -2.05
CA ILE A 119 6.66 9.07 -1.39
C ILE A 119 5.67 9.77 -2.32
N GLY A 120 4.61 9.05 -2.69
CA GLY A 120 3.53 9.54 -3.53
C GLY A 120 2.30 9.87 -2.70
N ILE A 121 1.74 11.06 -2.88
CA ILE A 121 0.44 11.42 -2.30
C ILE A 121 -0.65 10.89 -3.23
N PHE A 122 -1.39 9.86 -2.81
CA PHE A 122 -2.33 9.17 -3.69
C PHE A 122 -3.49 10.07 -4.15
N PHE A 123 -3.92 11.04 -3.34
CA PHE A 123 -4.95 12.01 -3.74
C PHE A 123 -4.55 12.92 -4.92
N LEU A 124 -3.25 13.05 -5.21
CA LEU A 124 -2.74 13.74 -6.40
C LEU A 124 -2.59 12.79 -7.60
N LEU A 125 -2.49 11.48 -7.36
CA LEU A 125 -2.35 10.42 -8.36
C LEU A 125 -3.75 9.86 -8.70
N ARG A 126 -4.52 10.63 -9.48
CA ARG A 126 -5.89 10.30 -9.94
C ARG A 126 -5.97 9.19 -11.02
N SER A 127 -4.87 8.52 -11.37
CA SER A 127 -4.89 7.44 -12.38
C SER A 127 -3.69 6.49 -12.26
N TYR A 128 -3.86 5.25 -12.74
CA TYR A 128 -2.77 4.27 -12.83
C TYR A 128 -1.56 4.81 -13.60
N LYS A 129 -1.76 5.67 -14.62
CA LYS A 129 -0.65 6.27 -15.37
C LYS A 129 0.22 7.16 -14.48
N GLN A 130 -0.38 7.83 -13.50
CA GLN A 130 0.34 8.66 -12.54
C GLN A 130 1.02 7.79 -11.46
N ILE A 131 0.41 6.67 -11.07
CA ILE A 131 1.07 5.67 -10.20
C ILE A 131 2.29 5.10 -10.91
N VAL A 132 2.14 4.62 -12.14
CA VAL A 132 3.22 4.06 -12.96
C VAL A 132 4.31 5.10 -13.22
N GLY A 133 3.95 6.32 -13.64
CA GLY A 133 4.91 7.40 -13.85
C GLY A 133 5.56 7.94 -12.57
N PHE A 134 5.01 7.66 -11.39
CA PHE A 134 5.66 7.93 -10.12
C PHE A 134 6.61 6.79 -9.71
N VAL A 135 6.25 5.56 -10.03
CA VAL A 135 6.98 4.36 -9.62
C VAL A 135 8.18 4.10 -10.55
N GLU A 136 7.98 4.08 -11.86
CA GLU A 136 9.00 3.68 -12.85
C GLU A 136 10.26 4.56 -12.84
N PRO A 137 10.20 5.91 -12.80
CA PRO A 137 11.41 6.73 -12.84
C PRO A 137 12.23 6.69 -11.56
N ASN A 138 11.63 6.24 -10.46
CA ASN A 138 12.29 6.19 -9.17
C ASN A 138 12.86 4.81 -8.81
N TRP A 139 12.64 3.81 -9.68
CA TRP A 139 13.12 2.44 -9.46
C TRP A 139 14.52 2.16 -10.02
N GLY A 140 15.14 3.14 -10.68
CA GLY A 140 16.48 3.02 -11.26
C GLY A 140 16.45 2.52 -12.69
#